data_AF-A0A5P9IUT2-F1
#
_entry.id   AF-A0A5P9IUT2-F1
#
_cell.length_a   1.000
_cell.length_b   1.000
_cell.length_c   1.000
_cell.angle_alpha   90.00
_cell.angle_beta   90.00
_cell.angle_gamma   90.00
#
_symmetry.space_group_name_H-M   'P 1'
#
loop_
_entity.id
_entity.type
_entity.pdbx_description
1 polymer ?
#
loop_
_entity_poly.entity_id
_entity_poly.type
_entity_poly.pdbx_seq_one_letter_code
_entity_poly.pdbx_strand_id
1 'polypeptide(L)'
;MKLINNLINKENTLKHLLLRFITSIALAVSYSTSASDTLQCVSDSYIFPDKKVSSLPNPAKTGKYKYDVMTYGEKPYLFSIDKPDLVAPDVTLPNFLADHSKSQGYKYDAYHRFDSKNLPLEAKVWLPQTSEKRPVIFLVHGNSDPGFDYLGEMFSSRGFFVVQVDQTYLNGLWGENGARGWILLEHLKLLSVWNNQHDHRFYNKLDLENVALIGMSRGGEAVALASTFNSLKTIPNSEKPTEFGFGIKSVVALAPMDGQYQHAHGKNILKNTNYLVLQGGHDADVYQFLGSQQWQRVEYDDGKNYVNHSIYIHKANHINFNQDMSDDFHWGGSKNFYKKLLTAKQQEQLTKLFVSAFIELTLSGKKEYQDILRHPPNSEFGLPDDIYVSRFSTSTFWSIENFESVKTENKNFKIRVNSQNEPVSFSIGKERLRGGVDTPNKVLKLKLEEQVATTLQLALPTFHVIAEDKQSLTVSIAIETSEEHEACRPYNLASDIKIEFLNKNGVVISKKTKSTASISPLLVSDYSELENEDVKFAPSEPTLQTVVFPIEFLSEVKQEDSLVLNITFTPRHDVSVILDDIGIIH
;
A
#
# COMPACT_ATOMS: atom_id res chain seq x y z
N MET A 1 -42.22 -20.15 -27.78
CA MET A 1 -42.27 -19.53 -26.44
C MET A 1 -40.97 -19.63 -25.65
N LYS A 2 -40.27 -20.79 -25.59
CA LYS A 2 -38.96 -20.92 -24.92
C LYS A 2 -37.80 -20.09 -25.53
N LEU A 3 -37.79 -19.87 -26.86
CA LEU A 3 -36.77 -19.04 -27.50
C LEU A 3 -36.91 -17.54 -27.19
N ILE A 4 -38.14 -17.06 -27.02
CA ILE A 4 -38.44 -15.63 -26.78
C ILE A 4 -38.07 -15.25 -25.33
N ASN A 5 -38.33 -16.13 -24.36
CA ASN A 5 -37.92 -15.89 -22.97
C ASN A 5 -36.39 -15.90 -22.76
N ASN A 6 -35.64 -16.65 -23.59
CA ASN A 6 -34.16 -16.63 -23.54
C ASN A 6 -33.56 -15.36 -24.17
N LEU A 7 -34.23 -14.76 -25.15
CA LEU A 7 -33.84 -13.47 -25.72
C LEU A 7 -34.12 -12.31 -24.75
N ILE A 8 -35.27 -12.33 -24.07
CA ILE A 8 -35.64 -11.31 -23.07
C ILE A 8 -34.73 -11.37 -21.84
N ASN A 9 -34.33 -12.57 -21.39
CA ASN A 9 -33.36 -12.69 -20.29
C ASN A 9 -31.95 -12.23 -20.67
N LYS A 10 -31.49 -12.50 -21.92
CA LYS A 10 -30.20 -12.00 -22.41
C LYS A 10 -30.16 -10.48 -22.51
N GLU A 11 -31.24 -9.85 -22.99
CA GLU A 11 -31.35 -8.38 -23.03
C GLU A 11 -31.35 -7.74 -21.63
N ASN A 12 -31.99 -8.36 -20.64
CA ASN A 12 -31.96 -7.85 -19.27
C ASN A 12 -30.60 -8.02 -18.59
N THR A 13 -29.85 -9.09 -18.86
CA THR A 13 -28.45 -9.22 -18.40
C THR A 13 -27.50 -8.26 -19.10
N LEU A 14 -27.69 -8.00 -20.41
CA LEU A 14 -26.88 -7.04 -21.16
C LEU A 14 -27.18 -5.60 -20.72
N LYS A 15 -28.45 -5.27 -20.42
CA LYS A 15 -28.83 -4.00 -19.81
C LYS A 15 -28.29 -3.84 -18.39
N HIS A 16 -28.20 -4.90 -17.58
CA HIS A 16 -27.56 -4.82 -16.26
C HIS A 16 -26.02 -4.72 -16.33
N LEU A 17 -25.38 -5.32 -17.33
CA LEU A 17 -23.95 -5.14 -17.58
C LEU A 17 -23.64 -3.74 -18.11
N LEU A 18 -24.43 -3.23 -19.07
CA LEU A 18 -24.31 -1.85 -19.56
C LEU A 18 -24.69 -0.83 -18.49
N LEU A 19 -25.64 -1.09 -17.59
CA LEU A 19 -25.97 -0.16 -16.50
C LEU A 19 -24.87 -0.13 -15.43
N ARG A 20 -24.10 -1.22 -15.24
CA ARG A 20 -22.86 -1.23 -14.43
C ARG A 20 -21.68 -0.56 -15.15
N PHE A 21 -21.62 -0.65 -16.47
CA PHE A 21 -20.64 0.07 -17.28
C PHE A 21 -20.94 1.59 -17.35
N ILE A 22 -22.22 1.97 -17.39
CA ILE A 22 -22.70 3.37 -17.43
C ILE A 22 -22.74 4.01 -16.04
N THR A 23 -22.75 3.25 -14.94
CA THR A 23 -22.51 3.82 -13.60
C THR A 23 -21.04 4.02 -13.27
N SER A 24 -20.13 3.65 -14.19
CA SER A 24 -18.68 3.84 -14.06
C SER A 24 -18.14 4.88 -15.05
N ILE A 25 -18.98 5.46 -15.92
CA ILE A 25 -18.59 6.48 -16.90
C ILE A 25 -19.64 7.60 -16.91
N ALA A 26 -19.16 8.82 -16.65
CA ALA A 26 -19.84 10.10 -16.77
C ALA A 26 -20.83 10.51 -15.64
N LEU A 27 -20.28 10.82 -14.46
CA LEU A 27 -20.55 12.15 -13.92
C LEU A 27 -19.48 13.08 -14.51
N ALA A 28 -19.80 13.72 -15.63
CA ALA A 28 -19.02 14.82 -16.16
C ALA A 28 -19.18 16.02 -15.20
N VAL A 29 -18.40 16.01 -14.11
CA VAL A 29 -17.96 17.27 -13.54
C VAL A 29 -16.99 17.82 -14.58
N SER A 30 -17.35 18.96 -15.14
CA SER A 30 -16.49 19.73 -16.04
C SER A 30 -15.24 20.13 -15.28
N TYR A 31 -14.22 19.26 -15.27
CA TYR A 31 -12.88 19.63 -14.87
C TYR A 31 -12.31 20.52 -15.96
N SER A 32 -11.88 21.72 -15.58
CA SER A 32 -11.10 22.60 -16.45
C SER A 32 -9.91 21.81 -17.00
N THR A 33 -9.82 21.76 -18.32
CA THR A 33 -8.87 20.97 -19.13
C THR A 33 -7.43 21.50 -19.06
N SER A 34 -6.95 21.87 -17.89
CA SER A 34 -5.60 22.39 -17.68
C SER A 34 -5.16 22.23 -16.22
N ALA A 35 -5.17 21.01 -15.70
CA ALA A 35 -4.47 20.75 -14.44
C ALA A 35 -2.96 20.76 -14.74
N SER A 36 -2.27 21.83 -14.34
CA SER A 36 -0.81 21.82 -14.24
C SER A 36 -0.40 20.97 -13.04
N ASP A 37 0.70 20.23 -13.17
CA ASP A 37 1.33 19.46 -12.09
C ASP A 37 1.46 20.29 -10.81
N THR A 38 1.60 19.64 -9.64
CA THR A 38 1.83 20.34 -8.37
C THR A 38 2.93 21.37 -8.56
N LEU A 39 2.57 22.65 -8.39
CA LEU A 39 3.47 23.74 -8.77
C LEU A 39 4.78 23.62 -7.98
N GLN A 40 5.91 23.85 -8.66
CA GLN A 40 7.23 23.75 -8.03
C GLN A 40 7.33 24.66 -6.79
N CYS A 41 6.72 25.84 -6.82
CA CYS A 41 6.62 26.75 -5.67
C CYS A 41 5.91 26.15 -4.44
N VAL A 42 4.91 25.28 -4.63
CA VAL A 42 4.19 24.57 -3.56
C VAL A 42 5.11 23.49 -2.99
N SER A 43 5.81 22.75 -3.85
CA SER A 43 6.81 21.77 -3.44
C SER A 43 7.98 22.42 -2.69
N ASP A 44 8.47 23.56 -3.15
CA ASP A 44 9.57 24.31 -2.52
C ASP A 44 9.18 24.89 -1.16
N SER A 45 7.89 25.20 -0.99
CA SER A 45 7.36 25.73 0.28
C SER A 45 6.94 24.64 1.27
N TYR A 46 6.91 23.38 0.83
CA TYR A 46 6.62 22.25 1.71
C TYR A 46 7.80 22.02 2.65
N ILE A 47 7.55 22.23 3.94
CA ILE A 47 8.56 22.00 4.98
C ILE A 47 8.59 20.50 5.26
N PHE A 48 9.56 19.77 4.75
CA PHE A 48 9.76 18.39 5.17
C PHE A 48 9.97 18.33 6.70
N PRO A 49 9.42 17.33 7.39
CA PRO A 49 9.69 17.14 8.81
C PRO A 49 11.19 17.14 9.08
N ASP A 50 11.61 17.70 10.24
CA ASP A 50 13.01 18.00 10.57
C ASP A 50 13.99 16.99 9.94
N LYS A 51 14.99 17.52 9.19
CA LYS A 51 16.02 16.72 8.52
C LYS A 51 16.71 15.81 9.53
N LYS A 52 16.22 14.58 9.65
CA LYS A 52 16.76 13.59 10.57
C LYS A 52 17.98 12.97 9.91
N VAL A 53 19.13 13.08 10.55
CA VAL A 53 20.24 12.18 10.27
C VAL A 53 19.94 10.91 11.02
N SER A 54 19.69 9.82 10.29
CA SER A 54 19.44 8.51 10.87
C SER A 54 20.70 7.96 11.54
N SER A 55 21.88 8.29 11.01
CA SER A 55 23.17 7.64 11.36
C SER A 55 23.14 6.12 11.13
N LEU A 56 22.16 5.64 10.35
CA LEU A 56 22.00 4.24 10.01
C LEU A 56 22.66 3.94 8.66
N PRO A 57 23.17 2.72 8.45
CA PRO A 57 23.59 2.30 7.13
C PRO A 57 22.40 2.38 6.15
N ASN A 58 22.61 3.03 5.01
CA ASN A 58 21.62 3.12 3.94
C ASN A 58 21.17 1.68 3.52
N PRO A 59 19.90 1.30 3.74
CA PRO A 59 19.43 -0.05 3.49
C PRO A 59 19.35 -0.37 2.00
N ALA A 60 19.37 0.64 1.13
CA ALA A 60 19.38 0.49 -0.33
C ALA A 60 20.76 0.10 -0.90
N LYS A 61 21.81 0.12 -0.10
CA LYS A 61 23.16 -0.28 -0.53
C LYS A 61 23.30 -1.80 -0.54
N THR A 62 24.13 -2.28 -1.46
CA THR A 62 24.55 -3.69 -1.51
C THR A 62 25.22 -4.09 -0.20
N GLY A 63 25.02 -5.34 0.18
CA GLY A 63 25.62 -5.92 1.38
C GLY A 63 26.99 -6.56 1.12
N LYS A 64 27.45 -7.32 2.11
CA LYS A 64 28.78 -7.95 2.11
C LYS A 64 28.85 -9.34 1.46
N TYR A 65 27.71 -9.97 1.21
CA TYR A 65 27.68 -11.32 0.66
C TYR A 65 27.89 -11.28 -0.86
N LYS A 66 28.71 -12.21 -1.36
CA LYS A 66 28.65 -12.59 -2.77
C LYS A 66 27.42 -13.48 -2.99
N TYR A 67 26.96 -13.58 -4.23
CA TYR A 67 25.83 -14.43 -4.58
C TYR A 67 26.03 -15.10 -5.94
N ASP A 68 25.38 -16.24 -6.11
CA ASP A 68 25.22 -16.92 -7.41
C ASP A 68 23.83 -16.61 -7.97
N VAL A 69 23.70 -16.68 -9.30
CA VAL A 69 22.40 -16.59 -9.99
C VAL A 69 22.16 -17.90 -10.73
N MET A 70 20.93 -18.39 -10.67
CA MET A 70 20.49 -19.58 -11.41
C MET A 70 19.01 -19.48 -11.75
N THR A 71 18.54 -20.38 -12.61
CA THR A 71 17.12 -20.52 -12.93
C THR A 71 16.61 -21.92 -12.61
N TYR A 72 15.33 -22.02 -12.28
CA TYR A 72 14.60 -23.28 -12.35
C TYR A 72 13.33 -23.09 -13.18
N GLY A 73 12.91 -24.15 -13.86
CA GLY A 73 11.77 -24.07 -14.77
C GLY A 73 11.43 -25.41 -15.41
N GLU A 74 10.61 -25.38 -16.44
CA GLU A 74 10.20 -26.58 -17.15
C GLU A 74 11.36 -27.35 -17.77
N LYS A 75 11.12 -28.66 -17.98
CA LYS A 75 12.07 -29.48 -18.71
C LYS A 75 12.17 -28.98 -20.17
N PRO A 76 13.36 -28.60 -20.65
CA PRO A 76 13.50 -28.06 -22.00
C PRO A 76 13.17 -29.11 -23.06
N TYR A 77 12.55 -28.68 -24.16
CA TYR A 77 12.40 -29.49 -25.37
C TYR A 77 13.79 -29.86 -25.95
N LEU A 78 13.86 -30.94 -26.74
CA LEU A 78 15.11 -31.57 -27.22
C LEU A 78 16.13 -30.60 -27.87
N PHE A 79 15.70 -29.41 -28.32
CA PHE A 79 16.52 -28.41 -28.99
C PHE A 79 16.44 -27.00 -28.37
N SER A 80 15.95 -26.87 -27.13
CA SER A 80 15.95 -25.56 -26.45
C SER A 80 17.37 -25.08 -26.21
N ILE A 81 17.62 -23.82 -26.59
CA ILE A 81 18.89 -23.13 -26.37
C ILE A 81 18.98 -22.70 -24.89
N ASP A 82 17.85 -22.27 -24.33
CA ASP A 82 17.73 -21.91 -22.93
C ASP A 82 17.25 -23.12 -22.13
N LYS A 83 18.09 -23.58 -21.19
CA LYS A 83 17.79 -24.69 -20.29
C LYS A 83 17.94 -24.19 -18.87
N PRO A 84 16.95 -24.43 -17.98
CA PRO A 84 17.09 -24.03 -16.60
C PRO A 84 18.19 -24.85 -15.91
N ASP A 85 18.82 -24.26 -14.90
CA ASP A 85 19.83 -24.96 -14.09
C ASP A 85 19.22 -26.13 -13.32
N LEU A 86 17.94 -26.01 -12.91
CA LEU A 86 17.15 -27.08 -12.30
C LEU A 86 15.79 -27.24 -12.99
N VAL A 87 15.34 -28.48 -13.12
CA VAL A 87 14.00 -28.79 -13.63
C VAL A 87 13.01 -28.80 -12.46
N ALA A 88 11.95 -28.01 -12.58
CA ALA A 88 10.82 -27.99 -11.66
C ALA A 88 9.64 -28.83 -12.22
N PRO A 89 8.78 -29.38 -11.35
CA PRO A 89 7.53 -30.01 -11.77
C PRO A 89 6.48 -28.96 -12.11
N ASP A 90 5.52 -29.35 -12.95
CA ASP A 90 4.35 -28.53 -13.24
C ASP A 90 3.28 -28.72 -12.15
N VAL A 91 2.39 -27.74 -12.02
CA VAL A 91 1.31 -27.75 -11.04
C VAL A 91 -0.07 -27.60 -11.68
N THR A 92 -1.11 -27.89 -10.91
CA THR A 92 -2.50 -27.71 -11.33
C THR A 92 -3.21 -26.81 -10.35
N LEU A 93 -3.86 -25.76 -10.86
CA LEU A 93 -4.65 -24.87 -10.01
C LEU A 93 -5.88 -25.56 -9.46
N PRO A 94 -6.28 -25.24 -8.22
CA PRO A 94 -7.53 -25.73 -7.67
C PRO A 94 -8.72 -25.13 -8.43
N ASN A 95 -9.81 -25.92 -8.52
CA ASN A 95 -10.98 -25.57 -9.32
C ASN A 95 -11.56 -24.18 -8.99
N PHE A 96 -11.61 -23.79 -7.70
CA PHE A 96 -12.18 -22.49 -7.34
C PHE A 96 -11.42 -21.29 -7.93
N LEU A 97 -10.11 -21.43 -8.18
CA LEU A 97 -9.30 -20.40 -8.85
C LEU A 97 -9.35 -20.54 -10.36
N ALA A 98 -9.33 -21.77 -10.87
CA ALA A 98 -9.45 -22.04 -12.29
C ALA A 98 -10.79 -21.54 -12.85
N ASP A 99 -11.89 -21.81 -12.15
CA ASP A 99 -13.24 -21.41 -12.52
C ASP A 99 -13.42 -19.90 -12.38
N HIS A 100 -12.88 -19.29 -11.31
CA HIS A 100 -12.88 -17.84 -11.15
C HIS A 100 -12.17 -17.16 -12.34
N SER A 101 -10.93 -17.56 -12.62
CA SER A 101 -10.11 -16.98 -13.70
C SER A 101 -10.76 -17.17 -15.08
N LYS A 102 -11.40 -18.34 -15.33
CA LYS A 102 -12.16 -18.59 -16.56
C LYS A 102 -13.42 -17.72 -16.66
N SER A 103 -14.12 -17.50 -15.54
CA SER A 103 -15.40 -16.77 -15.52
C SER A 103 -15.28 -15.27 -15.78
N GLN A 104 -14.13 -14.67 -15.47
CA GLN A 104 -13.90 -13.24 -15.59
C GLN A 104 -13.60 -12.77 -17.03
N GLY A 105 -13.28 -13.70 -17.94
CA GLY A 105 -13.10 -13.42 -19.37
C GLY A 105 -11.78 -12.69 -19.71
N TYR A 106 -11.58 -12.44 -21.00
CA TYR A 106 -10.39 -11.78 -21.55
C TYR A 106 -10.79 -10.52 -22.29
N LYS A 107 -9.92 -9.49 -22.29
CA LYS A 107 -10.14 -8.29 -23.11
C LYS A 107 -10.09 -8.60 -24.62
N TYR A 108 -9.36 -9.64 -25.02
CA TYR A 108 -9.28 -10.16 -26.39
C TYR A 108 -9.23 -11.71 -26.36
N ASP A 109 -10.07 -12.35 -27.16
CA ASP A 109 -10.33 -13.81 -27.30
C ASP A 109 -9.23 -14.79 -26.82
N ALA A 110 -9.20 -15.10 -25.52
CA ALA A 110 -8.35 -16.17 -24.97
C ALA A 110 -9.16 -17.28 -24.27
N TYR A 111 -10.39 -17.49 -24.72
CA TYR A 111 -11.22 -18.63 -24.33
C TYR A 111 -10.58 -20.01 -24.68
N HIS A 112 -9.46 -20.01 -25.41
CA HIS A 112 -8.83 -21.22 -25.98
C HIS A 112 -7.40 -21.55 -25.47
N ARG A 113 -6.81 -20.84 -24.49
CA ARG A 113 -5.38 -21.08 -24.13
C ARG A 113 -5.00 -21.23 -22.66
N PHE A 114 -5.82 -20.80 -21.69
CA PHE A 114 -5.45 -21.02 -20.28
C PHE A 114 -5.75 -22.46 -19.86
N ASP A 115 -4.73 -23.30 -19.89
CA ASP A 115 -4.77 -24.60 -19.22
C ASP A 115 -4.45 -24.40 -17.74
N SER A 116 -5.44 -24.65 -16.89
CA SER A 116 -5.24 -24.61 -15.43
C SER A 116 -4.47 -25.83 -14.90
N LYS A 117 -4.05 -26.74 -15.80
CA LYS A 117 -3.23 -27.92 -15.55
C LYS A 117 -1.87 -27.72 -16.22
N ASN A 118 -0.85 -28.38 -15.68
CA ASN A 118 0.52 -28.32 -16.18
C ASN A 118 1.06 -26.89 -16.26
N LEU A 119 0.86 -26.10 -15.21
CA LEU A 119 1.40 -24.76 -15.12
C LEU A 119 2.88 -24.82 -14.68
N PRO A 120 3.79 -24.15 -15.40
CA PRO A 120 5.20 -24.11 -15.05
C PRO A 120 5.44 -23.45 -13.69
N LEU A 121 6.37 -24.01 -12.94
CA LEU A 121 7.04 -23.31 -11.84
C LEU A 121 8.38 -22.77 -12.32
N GLU A 122 8.39 -21.54 -12.84
CA GLU A 122 9.58 -20.88 -13.39
C GLU A 122 10.05 -19.74 -12.48
N ALA A 123 11.37 -19.66 -12.26
CA ALA A 123 11.97 -18.55 -11.54
C ALA A 123 13.46 -18.34 -11.83
N LYS A 124 13.89 -17.10 -11.65
CA LYS A 124 15.29 -16.70 -11.48
C LYS A 124 15.59 -16.51 -9.99
N VAL A 125 16.74 -17.02 -9.55
CA VAL A 125 17.08 -17.12 -8.13
C VAL A 125 18.46 -16.54 -7.86
N TRP A 126 18.58 -15.70 -6.82
CA TRP A 126 19.85 -15.21 -6.29
C TRP A 126 20.17 -15.88 -4.95
N LEU A 127 21.29 -16.60 -4.91
CA LEU A 127 21.71 -17.41 -3.77
C LEU A 127 22.88 -16.72 -3.06
N PRO A 128 22.70 -16.21 -1.83
CA PRO A 128 23.83 -15.69 -1.07
C PRO A 128 24.82 -16.82 -0.78
N GLN A 129 26.12 -16.55 -0.95
CA GLN A 129 27.18 -17.50 -0.64
C GLN A 129 27.38 -17.57 0.89
N THR A 130 26.74 -18.55 1.51
CA THR A 130 26.70 -18.74 2.96
C THR A 130 26.36 -20.19 3.31
N SER A 131 26.88 -20.67 4.45
CA SER A 131 26.52 -21.97 5.03
C SER A 131 25.29 -21.91 5.93
N GLU A 132 24.94 -20.73 6.45
CA GLU A 132 23.75 -20.50 7.29
C GLU A 132 22.46 -20.53 6.46
N LYS A 133 21.37 -21.00 7.07
CA LYS A 133 20.01 -20.79 6.54
C LYS A 133 19.71 -19.30 6.44
N ARG A 134 19.08 -18.90 5.33
CA ARG A 134 18.73 -17.49 5.08
C ARG A 134 17.24 -17.30 4.86
N PRO A 135 16.67 -16.19 5.36
CA PRO A 135 15.31 -15.77 5.03
C PRO A 135 15.10 -15.69 3.51
N VAL A 136 13.86 -15.93 3.07
CA VAL A 136 13.52 -16.02 1.65
C VAL A 136 12.62 -14.86 1.24
N ILE A 137 12.96 -14.22 0.12
CA ILE A 137 12.18 -13.14 -0.49
C ILE A 137 11.69 -13.61 -1.85
N PHE A 138 10.40 -13.47 -2.09
CA PHE A 138 9.79 -13.70 -3.40
C PHE A 138 9.45 -12.38 -4.08
N LEU A 139 9.76 -12.28 -5.38
CA LEU A 139 9.45 -11.14 -6.23
C LEU A 139 8.46 -11.59 -7.32
N VAL A 140 7.36 -10.86 -7.48
CA VAL A 140 6.27 -11.22 -8.39
C VAL A 140 5.88 -10.01 -9.25
N HIS A 141 5.94 -10.18 -10.56
CA HIS A 141 5.56 -9.14 -11.51
C HIS A 141 4.03 -9.09 -11.72
N GLY A 142 3.57 -8.03 -12.39
CA GLY A 142 2.19 -7.85 -12.79
C GLY A 142 1.94 -8.36 -14.21
N ASN A 143 1.23 -7.56 -15.00
CA ASN A 143 0.98 -7.84 -16.41
C ASN A 143 2.15 -7.33 -17.29
N SER A 144 3.35 -7.84 -17.03
CA SER A 144 4.64 -7.51 -17.65
C SER A 144 5.54 -8.75 -17.62
N ASP A 145 6.78 -8.65 -18.10
CA ASP A 145 7.80 -9.66 -17.79
C ASP A 145 8.45 -9.37 -16.41
N PRO A 146 9.19 -10.34 -15.82
CA PRO A 146 9.92 -10.12 -14.58
C PRO A 146 11.07 -9.12 -14.73
N GLY A 147 11.15 -8.11 -13.86
CA GLY A 147 12.24 -7.12 -13.92
C GLY A 147 12.56 -6.45 -12.58
N PHE A 148 12.78 -7.27 -11.54
CA PHE A 148 13.25 -6.84 -10.23
C PHE A 148 14.69 -7.30 -9.94
N ASP A 149 15.52 -7.45 -10.97
CA ASP A 149 16.93 -7.83 -10.84
C ASP A 149 17.64 -6.94 -9.81
N TYR A 150 17.38 -5.63 -9.82
CA TYR A 150 17.92 -4.70 -8.84
C TYR A 150 17.60 -5.02 -7.38
N LEU A 151 16.42 -5.58 -7.09
CA LEU A 151 16.05 -6.05 -5.76
C LEU A 151 16.70 -7.41 -5.48
N GLY A 152 16.70 -8.31 -6.47
CA GLY A 152 17.36 -9.62 -6.40
C GLY A 152 18.82 -9.52 -5.98
N GLU A 153 19.59 -8.70 -6.70
CA GLU A 153 21.00 -8.45 -6.45
C GLU A 153 21.23 -7.75 -5.10
N MET A 154 20.44 -6.72 -4.79
CA MET A 154 20.57 -5.98 -3.54
C MET A 154 20.31 -6.90 -2.34
N PHE A 155 19.16 -7.58 -2.30
CA PHE A 155 18.80 -8.44 -1.16
C PHE A 155 19.72 -9.64 -1.03
N SER A 156 20.14 -10.26 -2.14
CA SER A 156 21.07 -11.39 -2.06
C SER A 156 22.44 -10.98 -1.55
N SER A 157 22.96 -9.82 -1.98
CA SER A 157 24.19 -9.28 -1.40
C SER A 157 24.08 -8.95 0.10
N ARG A 158 22.85 -8.77 0.61
CA ARG A 158 22.54 -8.55 2.04
C ARG A 158 22.27 -9.85 2.81
N GLY A 159 22.33 -11.00 2.13
CA GLY A 159 22.24 -12.32 2.74
C GLY A 159 20.83 -12.92 2.70
N PHE A 160 19.91 -12.37 1.92
CA PHE A 160 18.60 -12.98 1.67
C PHE A 160 18.66 -13.94 0.49
N PHE A 161 17.90 -15.01 0.55
CA PHE A 161 17.67 -15.83 -0.62
C PHE A 161 16.53 -15.22 -1.43
N VAL A 162 16.71 -14.94 -2.72
CA VAL A 162 15.71 -14.20 -3.51
C VAL A 162 15.23 -15.02 -4.70
N VAL A 163 13.92 -15.08 -4.89
CA VAL A 163 13.24 -15.86 -5.94
C VAL A 163 12.32 -14.91 -6.71
N GLN A 164 12.68 -14.59 -7.94
CA GLN A 164 11.81 -13.87 -8.87
C GLN A 164 11.06 -14.87 -9.72
N VAL A 165 9.75 -14.95 -9.49
CA VAL A 165 8.87 -15.89 -10.18
C VAL A 165 8.48 -15.33 -11.54
N ASP A 166 8.51 -16.19 -12.55
CA ASP A 166 7.92 -15.91 -13.86
C ASP A 166 6.50 -16.48 -13.92
N GLN A 167 5.54 -15.60 -14.17
CA GLN A 167 4.13 -15.89 -14.36
C GLN A 167 3.61 -15.23 -15.64
N THR A 168 4.47 -14.98 -16.65
CA THR A 168 4.07 -14.32 -17.90
C THR A 168 2.98 -15.09 -18.63
N TYR A 169 2.87 -16.40 -18.45
CA TYR A 169 1.75 -17.23 -18.93
C TYR A 169 0.38 -16.84 -18.35
N LEU A 170 0.33 -16.03 -17.29
CA LEU A 170 -0.88 -15.45 -16.71
C LEU A 170 -1.19 -14.03 -17.22
N ASN A 171 -0.31 -13.43 -18.03
CA ASN A 171 -0.53 -12.09 -18.56
C ASN A 171 -1.74 -12.06 -19.51
N GLY A 172 -2.52 -10.99 -19.43
CA GLY A 172 -3.72 -10.78 -20.25
C GLY A 172 -4.98 -11.49 -19.76
N LEU A 173 -4.90 -12.40 -18.78
CA LEU A 173 -6.09 -12.89 -18.06
C LEU A 173 -6.72 -11.75 -17.26
N TRP A 174 -8.02 -11.82 -16.95
CA TRP A 174 -8.65 -10.87 -16.03
C TRP A 174 -8.99 -11.59 -14.73
N GLY A 175 -8.73 -10.96 -13.58
CA GLY A 175 -9.08 -11.55 -12.27
C GLY A 175 -8.20 -12.73 -11.85
N GLU A 176 -7.04 -12.93 -12.47
CA GLU A 176 -6.16 -14.07 -12.21
C GLU A 176 -5.27 -13.91 -10.96
N ASN A 177 -5.38 -12.79 -10.24
CA ASN A 177 -4.48 -12.47 -9.12
C ASN A 177 -4.53 -13.53 -8.01
N GLY A 178 -5.68 -14.21 -7.84
CA GLY A 178 -5.79 -15.38 -6.97
C GLY A 178 -4.97 -16.58 -7.46
N ALA A 179 -4.94 -16.85 -8.77
CA ALA A 179 -4.10 -17.88 -9.37
C ALA A 179 -2.61 -17.57 -9.21
N ARG A 180 -2.20 -16.31 -9.48
CA ARG A 180 -0.83 -15.82 -9.24
C ARG A 180 -0.39 -16.07 -7.80
N GLY A 181 -1.24 -15.71 -6.84
CA GLY A 181 -0.97 -15.90 -5.41
C GLY A 181 -0.89 -17.37 -5.00
N TRP A 182 -1.69 -18.26 -5.59
CA TRP A 182 -1.62 -19.69 -5.32
C TRP A 182 -0.34 -20.32 -5.85
N ILE A 183 0.05 -19.99 -7.09
CA ILE A 183 1.28 -20.50 -7.71
C ILE A 183 2.50 -20.10 -6.89
N LEU A 184 2.49 -18.91 -6.29
CA LEU A 184 3.54 -18.47 -5.38
C LEU A 184 3.74 -19.42 -4.18
N LEU A 185 2.64 -19.97 -3.64
CA LEU A 185 2.69 -20.95 -2.56
C LEU A 185 3.17 -22.33 -3.06
N GLU A 186 2.85 -22.70 -4.30
CA GLU A 186 3.40 -23.90 -4.93
C GLU A 186 4.93 -23.81 -5.11
N HIS A 187 5.47 -22.63 -5.43
CA HIS A 187 6.92 -22.41 -5.41
C HIS A 187 7.52 -22.60 -4.01
N LEU A 188 6.91 -22.02 -2.96
CA LEU A 188 7.37 -22.21 -1.58
C LEU A 188 7.34 -23.69 -1.18
N LYS A 189 6.31 -24.42 -1.61
CA LYS A 189 6.20 -25.88 -1.40
C LYS A 189 7.31 -26.64 -2.12
N LEU A 190 7.59 -26.33 -3.39
CA LEU A 190 8.71 -26.92 -4.13
C LEU A 190 10.05 -26.66 -3.43
N LEU A 191 10.29 -25.40 -3.04
CA LEU A 191 11.51 -25.02 -2.32
C LEU A 191 11.62 -25.73 -0.96
N SER A 192 10.51 -25.97 -0.26
CA SER A 192 10.49 -26.77 0.97
C SER A 192 10.95 -28.21 0.74
N VAL A 193 10.45 -28.86 -0.33
CA VAL A 193 10.90 -30.21 -0.71
C VAL A 193 12.40 -30.22 -1.00
N TRP A 194 12.86 -29.28 -1.82
CA TRP A 194 14.28 -29.14 -2.17
C TRP A 194 15.18 -28.76 -1.00
N ASN A 195 14.68 -28.01 -0.02
CA ASN A 195 15.42 -27.66 1.20
C ASN A 195 15.61 -28.87 2.13
N ASN A 196 14.80 -29.92 1.98
CA ASN A 196 14.86 -31.14 2.79
C ASN A 196 15.53 -32.34 2.08
N GLN A 197 15.86 -32.24 0.78
CA GLN A 197 16.58 -33.28 0.05
C GLN A 197 18.10 -33.13 0.20
N HIS A 198 18.76 -34.09 0.84
CA HIS A 198 20.19 -34.06 1.16
C HIS A 198 21.11 -33.73 -0.03
N ASP A 199 20.81 -34.29 -1.21
CA ASP A 199 21.64 -34.13 -2.41
C ASP A 199 21.22 -32.93 -3.29
N HIS A 200 20.29 -32.10 -2.82
CA HIS A 200 19.79 -30.95 -3.56
C HIS A 200 20.60 -29.68 -3.28
N ARG A 201 20.75 -28.80 -4.28
CA ARG A 201 21.52 -27.54 -4.15
C ARG A 201 20.97 -26.60 -3.06
N PHE A 202 19.70 -26.74 -2.71
CA PHE A 202 19.01 -25.96 -1.67
C PHE A 202 18.99 -26.63 -0.29
N TYR A 203 19.56 -27.83 -0.15
CA TYR A 203 19.52 -28.57 1.09
C TYR A 203 19.98 -27.72 2.27
N ASN A 204 19.11 -27.55 3.27
CA ASN A 204 19.36 -26.84 4.50
C ASN A 204 19.81 -25.37 4.31
N LYS A 205 19.44 -24.71 3.20
CA LYS A 205 19.80 -23.31 2.90
C LYS A 205 18.68 -22.29 3.16
N LEU A 206 17.42 -22.73 3.09
CA LEU A 206 16.28 -21.83 3.16
C LEU A 206 15.67 -21.81 4.56
N ASP A 207 15.42 -20.60 5.06
CA ASP A 207 14.61 -20.35 6.24
C ASP A 207 13.18 -19.97 5.83
N LEU A 208 12.33 -20.99 5.71
CA LEU A 208 10.92 -20.84 5.30
C LEU A 208 10.00 -20.40 6.45
N GLU A 209 10.56 -20.16 7.65
CA GLU A 209 9.85 -19.50 8.76
C GLU A 209 10.01 -17.97 8.71
N ASN A 210 10.85 -17.46 7.80
CA ASN A 210 11.13 -16.05 7.60
C ASN A 210 11.00 -15.71 6.10
N VAL A 211 9.76 -15.59 5.63
CA VAL A 211 9.43 -15.32 4.22
C VAL A 211 8.86 -13.90 4.06
N ALA A 212 9.30 -13.20 3.01
CA ALA A 212 8.67 -11.98 2.52
C ALA A 212 8.21 -12.14 1.07
N LEU A 213 7.05 -11.59 0.75
CA LEU A 213 6.48 -11.59 -0.60
C LEU A 213 6.38 -10.15 -1.10
N ILE A 214 6.94 -9.88 -2.28
CA ILE A 214 6.99 -8.55 -2.88
C ILE A 214 6.38 -8.65 -4.27
N GLY A 215 5.36 -7.84 -4.56
CA GLY A 215 4.64 -7.91 -5.82
C GLY A 215 4.28 -6.53 -6.38
N MET A 216 4.24 -6.40 -7.71
CA MET A 216 3.84 -5.16 -8.38
C MET A 216 2.53 -5.29 -9.15
N SER A 217 1.71 -4.24 -9.19
CA SER A 217 0.48 -4.20 -9.98
C SER A 217 -0.45 -5.36 -9.61
N ARG A 218 -0.79 -6.23 -10.56
CA ARG A 218 -1.50 -7.49 -10.30
C ARG A 218 -0.76 -8.44 -9.36
N GLY A 219 0.56 -8.51 -9.47
CA GLY A 219 1.43 -9.23 -8.55
C GLY A 219 1.35 -8.67 -7.12
N GLY A 220 1.10 -7.37 -6.98
CA GLY A 220 0.90 -6.71 -5.69
C GLY A 220 -0.36 -7.16 -4.95
N GLU A 221 -1.46 -7.38 -5.67
CA GLU A 221 -2.66 -8.04 -5.11
C GLU A 221 -2.37 -9.52 -4.81
N ALA A 222 -1.67 -10.20 -5.73
CA ALA A 222 -1.37 -11.63 -5.63
C ALA A 222 -0.57 -11.99 -4.37
N VAL A 223 0.41 -11.18 -3.96
CA VAL A 223 1.20 -11.45 -2.75
C VAL A 223 0.39 -11.29 -1.47
N ALA A 224 -0.59 -10.39 -1.44
CA ALA A 224 -1.53 -10.26 -0.31
C ALA A 224 -2.49 -11.46 -0.25
N LEU A 225 -2.97 -11.94 -1.41
CA LEU A 225 -3.80 -13.14 -1.51
C LEU A 225 -3.04 -14.41 -1.12
N ALA A 226 -1.77 -14.54 -1.54
CA ALA A 226 -0.91 -15.65 -1.18
C ALA A 226 -0.76 -15.77 0.34
N SER A 227 -0.55 -14.65 1.05
CA SER A 227 -0.48 -14.66 2.52
C SER A 227 -1.78 -15.18 3.16
N THR A 228 -2.94 -14.77 2.64
CA THR A 228 -4.24 -15.28 3.11
C THR A 228 -4.41 -16.77 2.81
N PHE A 229 -4.12 -17.21 1.58
CA PHE A 229 -4.22 -18.61 1.16
C PHE A 229 -3.26 -19.53 1.92
N ASN A 230 -2.11 -19.02 2.36
CA ASN A 230 -1.13 -19.77 3.15
C ASN A 230 -1.69 -20.25 4.50
N SER A 231 -2.75 -19.61 5.01
CA SER A 231 -3.44 -20.04 6.24
C SER A 231 -4.44 -21.19 6.03
N LEU A 232 -4.83 -21.47 4.79
CA LEU A 232 -5.80 -22.52 4.46
C LEU A 232 -5.23 -23.89 4.80
N LYS A 233 -5.99 -24.70 5.54
CA LYS A 233 -5.62 -26.08 5.87
C LYS A 233 -6.00 -27.07 4.77
N THR A 234 -7.11 -26.81 4.08
CA THR A 234 -7.58 -27.61 2.96
C THR A 234 -7.92 -26.72 1.78
N ILE A 235 -7.87 -27.29 0.57
CA ILE A 235 -8.31 -26.62 -0.63
C ILE A 235 -9.82 -26.33 -0.50
N PRO A 236 -10.29 -25.11 -0.75
CA PRO A 236 -11.71 -24.78 -0.74
C PRO A 236 -12.54 -25.76 -1.59
N ASN A 237 -13.66 -26.24 -1.03
CA ASN A 237 -14.52 -27.27 -1.62
C ASN A 237 -13.83 -28.63 -1.85
N SER A 238 -12.80 -28.95 -1.07
CA SER A 238 -12.10 -30.24 -1.08
C SER A 238 -11.65 -30.64 0.33
N GLU A 239 -11.47 -31.94 0.55
CA GLU A 239 -10.84 -32.49 1.77
C GLU A 239 -9.30 -32.54 1.66
N LYS A 240 -8.74 -32.25 0.48
CA LYS A 240 -7.29 -32.30 0.26
C LYS A 240 -6.58 -31.19 1.05
N PRO A 241 -5.52 -31.51 1.80
CA PRO A 241 -4.71 -30.50 2.47
C PRO A 241 -3.94 -29.64 1.45
N THR A 242 -3.65 -28.40 1.81
CA THR A 242 -2.85 -27.48 0.98
C THR A 242 -1.34 -27.69 1.12
N GLU A 243 -0.89 -28.25 2.25
CA GLU A 243 0.54 -28.36 2.62
C GLU A 243 1.26 -27.00 2.66
N PHE A 244 0.51 -25.92 2.85
CA PHE A 244 1.02 -24.58 3.10
C PHE A 244 1.22 -24.33 4.62
N GLY A 245 1.39 -23.08 5.01
CA GLY A 245 1.68 -22.66 6.38
C GLY A 245 3.12 -22.19 6.56
N PHE A 246 3.72 -21.61 5.52
CA PHE A 246 5.04 -20.99 5.57
C PHE A 246 5.03 -19.74 6.46
N GLY A 247 6.18 -19.40 7.05
CA GLY A 247 6.33 -18.21 7.88
C GLY A 247 6.39 -16.92 7.08
N ILE A 248 5.31 -16.59 6.35
CA ILE A 248 5.16 -15.32 5.63
C ILE A 248 4.98 -14.21 6.67
N LYS A 249 6.04 -13.44 6.90
CA LYS A 249 6.07 -12.34 7.88
C LYS A 249 5.77 -11.00 7.26
N SER A 250 5.98 -10.85 5.96
CA SER A 250 5.90 -9.55 5.29
C SER A 250 5.36 -9.64 3.87
N VAL A 251 4.50 -8.70 3.53
CA VAL A 251 3.96 -8.47 2.19
C VAL A 251 4.29 -7.04 1.79
N VAL A 252 4.85 -6.86 0.60
CA VAL A 252 5.15 -5.57 0.00
C VAL A 252 4.45 -5.47 -1.35
N ALA A 253 3.63 -4.44 -1.52
CA ALA A 253 2.83 -4.21 -2.71
C ALA A 253 3.28 -2.92 -3.41
N LEU A 254 3.75 -3.02 -4.65
CA LEU A 254 4.24 -1.90 -5.47
C LEU A 254 3.17 -1.52 -6.50
N ALA A 255 2.61 -0.33 -6.40
CA ALA A 255 1.51 0.16 -7.24
C ALA A 255 0.42 -0.91 -7.51
N PRO A 256 -0.14 -1.55 -6.46
CA PRO A 256 -0.92 -2.77 -6.64
C PRO A 256 -2.34 -2.50 -7.15
N MET A 257 -2.88 -3.47 -7.89
CA MET A 257 -4.34 -3.62 -8.00
C MET A 257 -4.94 -3.98 -6.63
N ASP A 258 -6.24 -3.74 -6.45
CA ASP A 258 -7.00 -4.27 -5.30
C ASP A 258 -8.42 -4.65 -5.71
N GLY A 259 -8.83 -5.87 -5.39
CA GLY A 259 -10.21 -6.34 -5.53
C GLY A 259 -10.57 -6.95 -6.89
N GLN A 260 -9.57 -7.30 -7.72
CA GLN A 260 -9.83 -8.13 -8.91
C GLN A 260 -10.19 -9.56 -8.50
N TYR A 261 -9.63 -10.07 -7.40
CA TYR A 261 -10.08 -11.29 -6.77
C TYR A 261 -10.93 -10.98 -5.52
N GLN A 262 -11.99 -11.77 -5.31
CA GLN A 262 -12.80 -11.70 -4.09
C GLN A 262 -13.01 -13.10 -3.53
N HIS A 263 -12.86 -13.22 -2.22
CA HIS A 263 -13.25 -14.40 -1.47
C HIS A 263 -14.78 -14.50 -1.43
N ALA A 264 -15.31 -15.68 -1.08
CA ALA A 264 -16.76 -15.88 -0.95
C ALA A 264 -17.44 -14.90 0.03
N HIS A 265 -16.70 -14.38 1.01
CA HIS A 265 -17.19 -13.45 2.03
C HIS A 265 -16.76 -12.00 1.80
N GLY A 266 -16.20 -11.67 0.62
CA GLY A 266 -15.85 -10.31 0.24
C GLY A 266 -14.37 -10.13 -0.09
N LYS A 267 -13.89 -8.90 0.09
CA LYS A 267 -12.51 -8.51 -0.22
C LYS A 267 -11.50 -9.23 0.70
N ASN A 268 -10.25 -9.29 0.26
CA ASN A 268 -9.16 -9.87 1.03
C ASN A 268 -8.90 -9.10 2.34
N ILE A 269 -8.84 -9.83 3.46
CA ILE A 269 -8.42 -9.33 4.77
C ILE A 269 -7.07 -9.97 5.07
N LEU A 270 -6.04 -9.16 5.27
CA LEU A 270 -4.69 -9.63 5.53
C LEU A 270 -4.46 -9.70 7.04
N LYS A 271 -4.32 -10.91 7.59
CA LYS A 271 -4.18 -11.12 9.03
C LYS A 271 -2.72 -11.37 9.45
N ASN A 272 -2.32 -10.80 10.59
CA ASN A 272 -1.08 -11.14 11.31
C ASN A 272 0.17 -11.19 10.40
N THR A 273 0.25 -10.25 9.46
CA THR A 273 1.34 -10.12 8.48
C THR A 273 1.70 -8.64 8.38
N ASN A 274 3.00 -8.31 8.38
CA ASN A 274 3.42 -6.93 8.14
C ASN A 274 3.11 -6.54 6.70
N TYR A 275 2.59 -5.33 6.47
CA TYR A 275 2.24 -4.86 5.13
C TYR A 275 2.91 -3.52 4.80
N LEU A 276 3.49 -3.42 3.60
CA LEU A 276 3.95 -2.17 3.00
C LEU A 276 3.29 -2.01 1.64
N VAL A 277 2.77 -0.83 1.36
CA VAL A 277 2.35 -0.43 0.01
C VAL A 277 3.08 0.82 -0.45
N LEU A 278 3.63 0.79 -1.66
CA LEU A 278 4.19 1.96 -2.35
C LEU A 278 3.29 2.30 -3.54
N GLN A 279 3.00 3.58 -3.76
CA GLN A 279 2.23 4.04 -4.93
C GLN A 279 2.89 5.25 -5.57
N GLY A 280 2.86 5.31 -6.90
CA GLY A 280 3.29 6.48 -7.66
C GLY A 280 2.14 7.45 -7.87
N GLY A 281 2.38 8.74 -7.65
CA GLY A 281 1.39 9.78 -7.90
C GLY A 281 1.17 10.06 -9.38
N HIS A 282 2.13 9.73 -10.24
CA HIS A 282 2.01 9.79 -11.70
C HIS A 282 1.87 8.39 -12.31
N ASP A 283 1.31 7.46 -11.56
CA ASP A 283 0.86 6.19 -12.10
C ASP A 283 -0.28 6.46 -13.10
N ALA A 284 -0.13 5.98 -14.34
CA ALA A 284 -1.12 6.11 -15.40
C ALA A 284 -1.73 4.76 -15.83
N ASP A 285 -1.42 3.67 -15.12
CA ASP A 285 -2.06 2.36 -15.30
C ASP A 285 -3.00 2.08 -14.13
N VAL A 286 -2.45 2.00 -12.91
CA VAL A 286 -3.20 1.99 -11.65
C VAL A 286 -3.25 3.41 -11.11
N TYR A 287 -3.91 4.29 -11.86
CA TYR A 287 -3.84 5.72 -11.59
C TYR A 287 -4.43 6.14 -10.25
N GLN A 288 -5.32 5.32 -9.67
CA GLN A 288 -5.88 5.50 -8.33
C GLN A 288 -5.04 4.74 -7.31
N PHE A 289 -4.90 5.27 -6.09
CA PHE A 289 -4.18 4.55 -5.02
C PHE A 289 -4.96 3.34 -4.47
N LEU A 290 -5.23 2.32 -5.28
CA LEU A 290 -6.06 1.16 -4.92
C LEU A 290 -5.49 0.37 -3.74
N GLY A 291 -4.17 0.29 -3.62
CA GLY A 291 -3.49 -0.42 -2.53
C GLY A 291 -3.77 0.12 -1.12
N SER A 292 -4.23 1.37 -1.00
CA SER A 292 -4.67 1.94 0.29
C SER A 292 -5.86 1.17 0.87
N GLN A 293 -6.70 0.58 0.02
CA GLN A 293 -7.85 -0.20 0.45
C GLN A 293 -7.42 -1.54 1.06
N GLN A 294 -6.36 -2.19 0.55
CA GLN A 294 -5.81 -3.39 1.19
C GLN A 294 -5.08 -3.03 2.49
N TRP A 295 -4.39 -1.88 2.54
CA TRP A 295 -3.79 -1.35 3.77
C TRP A 295 -4.82 -1.20 4.88
N GLN A 296 -6.04 -0.73 4.56
CA GLN A 296 -7.14 -0.59 5.52
C GLN A 296 -7.70 -1.93 6.03
N ARG A 297 -7.50 -3.02 5.29
CA ARG A 297 -8.01 -4.36 5.62
C ARG A 297 -6.92 -5.27 6.19
N VAL A 298 -5.95 -4.67 6.90
CA VAL A 298 -4.95 -5.40 7.68
C VAL A 298 -5.44 -5.53 9.11
N GLU A 299 -5.48 -6.75 9.64
CA GLU A 299 -5.96 -7.05 10.99
C GLU A 299 -4.90 -7.80 11.81
N TYR A 300 -4.82 -7.48 13.10
CA TYR A 300 -3.91 -8.13 14.05
C TYR A 300 -4.70 -8.67 15.24
N ASP A 301 -4.62 -9.98 15.47
CA ASP A 301 -5.40 -10.66 16.51
C ASP A 301 -4.61 -11.71 17.32
N ASP A 302 -3.31 -11.88 17.07
CA ASP A 302 -2.48 -12.89 17.76
C ASP A 302 -1.55 -12.33 18.88
N GLY A 303 -1.63 -11.02 19.14
CA GLY A 303 -0.86 -10.33 20.18
C GLY A 303 0.63 -10.11 19.88
N LYS A 304 1.09 -10.35 18.64
CA LYS A 304 2.48 -10.07 18.24
C LYS A 304 2.65 -8.64 17.70
N ASN A 305 3.91 -8.26 17.49
CA ASN A 305 4.28 -6.95 16.96
C ASN A 305 4.26 -6.95 15.43
N TYR A 306 3.40 -6.10 14.87
CA TYR A 306 3.29 -5.88 13.43
C TYR A 306 3.29 -4.40 13.08
N VAL A 307 3.70 -4.12 11.84
CA VAL A 307 3.69 -2.79 11.24
C VAL A 307 2.94 -2.82 9.91
N ASN A 308 2.17 -1.77 9.66
CA ASN A 308 1.42 -1.52 8.43
C ASN A 308 1.82 -0.15 7.90
N HIS A 309 2.39 -0.07 6.70
CA HIS A 309 2.90 1.17 6.11
C HIS A 309 2.35 1.40 4.70
N SER A 310 2.06 2.65 4.39
CA SER A 310 1.69 3.14 3.07
C SER A 310 2.53 4.35 2.76
N ILE A 311 3.14 4.38 1.58
CA ILE A 311 4.00 5.49 1.13
C ILE A 311 3.59 5.85 -0.29
N TYR A 312 3.10 7.07 -0.45
CA TYR A 312 2.77 7.65 -1.75
C TYR A 312 3.91 8.57 -2.21
N ILE A 313 4.43 8.33 -3.41
CA ILE A 313 5.58 9.01 -3.98
C ILE A 313 5.09 9.87 -5.13
N HIS A 314 5.08 11.19 -4.95
CA HIS A 314 4.38 12.11 -5.84
C HIS A 314 4.80 11.99 -7.32
N LYS A 315 6.10 12.02 -7.62
CA LYS A 315 6.64 12.00 -8.99
C LYS A 315 6.95 10.59 -9.51
N ALA A 316 6.67 9.55 -8.74
CA ALA A 316 6.82 8.17 -9.20
C ALA A 316 5.68 7.75 -10.12
N ASN A 317 5.96 6.81 -11.02
CA ASN A 317 5.01 6.27 -11.97
C ASN A 317 4.88 4.74 -11.86
N HIS A 318 3.97 4.11 -12.61
CA HIS A 318 3.78 2.65 -12.55
C HIS A 318 5.03 1.89 -13.02
N ILE A 319 5.55 2.29 -14.18
CA ILE A 319 6.53 1.55 -14.98
C ILE A 319 7.84 1.37 -14.21
N ASN A 320 8.33 2.43 -13.57
CA ASN A 320 9.68 2.50 -13.01
C ASN A 320 9.89 1.66 -11.74
N PHE A 321 8.89 0.93 -11.25
CA PHE A 321 9.07 -0.12 -10.24
C PHE A 321 9.66 -1.41 -10.83
N ASN A 322 9.48 -1.63 -12.14
CA ASN A 322 9.95 -2.80 -12.89
C ASN A 322 10.95 -2.34 -13.98
N GLN A 323 12.18 -2.85 -13.93
CA GLN A 323 13.25 -2.49 -14.87
C GLN A 323 12.92 -2.89 -16.31
N ASP A 324 12.29 -4.04 -16.52
CA ASP A 324 11.88 -4.52 -17.84
C ASP A 324 10.91 -3.53 -18.51
N MET A 325 9.87 -3.14 -17.76
CA MET A 325 8.91 -2.13 -18.26
C MET A 325 9.58 -0.77 -18.50
N SER A 326 10.56 -0.39 -17.67
CA SER A 326 11.26 0.90 -17.78
C SER A 326 12.05 1.03 -19.07
N ASP A 327 12.57 -0.09 -19.58
CA ASP A 327 13.37 -0.15 -20.80
C ASP A 327 12.50 -0.22 -22.05
N ASP A 328 11.32 -0.86 -21.96
CA ASP A 328 10.51 -1.20 -23.14
C ASP A 328 9.21 -0.39 -23.32
N PHE A 329 8.66 0.19 -22.25
CA PHE A 329 7.32 0.80 -22.28
C PHE A 329 7.32 2.30 -21.95
N HIS A 330 6.63 3.08 -22.79
CA HIS A 330 6.39 4.51 -22.56
C HIS A 330 4.94 4.91 -22.90
N TRP A 331 4.24 5.55 -21.97
CA TRP A 331 3.04 6.36 -22.24
C TRP A 331 3.35 7.69 -22.94
N GLY A 332 2.45 8.13 -23.82
CA GLY A 332 2.52 9.44 -24.47
C GLY A 332 3.49 9.49 -25.66
N GLY A 333 3.29 10.48 -26.54
CA GLY A 333 4.07 10.65 -27.77
C GLY A 333 5.27 11.61 -27.65
N SER A 334 5.40 12.33 -26.54
CA SER A 334 6.41 13.36 -26.30
C SER A 334 7.15 13.14 -24.98
N LYS A 335 8.26 13.86 -24.80
CA LYS A 335 9.08 13.77 -23.58
C LYS A 335 8.53 14.63 -22.42
N ASN A 336 7.43 15.34 -22.58
CA ASN A 336 7.01 16.37 -21.63
C ASN A 336 6.42 15.78 -20.35
N PHE A 337 5.66 14.69 -20.45
CA PHE A 337 5.19 13.91 -19.30
C PHE A 337 6.37 13.43 -18.45
N TYR A 338 7.33 12.72 -19.04
CA TYR A 338 8.48 12.16 -18.33
C TYR A 338 9.43 13.18 -17.70
N LYS A 339 9.52 14.40 -18.21
CA LYS A 339 10.37 15.46 -17.61
C LYS A 339 9.95 15.85 -16.19
N LYS A 340 8.70 15.57 -15.82
CA LYS A 340 8.13 15.89 -14.50
C LYS A 340 8.33 14.76 -13.48
N LEU A 341 8.67 13.58 -13.97
CA LEU A 341 8.71 12.34 -13.17
C LEU A 341 10.10 12.06 -12.63
N LEU A 342 10.15 11.16 -11.66
CA LEU A 342 11.41 10.51 -11.30
C LEU A 342 11.94 9.70 -12.48
N THR A 343 13.25 9.76 -12.69
CA THR A 343 13.92 8.81 -13.60
C THR A 343 13.82 7.39 -13.06
N ALA A 344 13.92 6.38 -13.93
CA ALA A 344 13.90 4.97 -13.53
C ALA A 344 14.89 4.68 -12.39
N LYS A 345 16.13 5.18 -12.49
CA LYS A 345 17.16 5.02 -11.44
C LYS A 345 16.78 5.67 -10.11
N GLN A 346 16.13 6.84 -10.13
CA GLN A 346 15.70 7.52 -8.92
C GLN A 346 14.58 6.74 -8.22
N GLN A 347 13.59 6.25 -8.97
CA GLN A 347 12.50 5.45 -8.42
C GLN A 347 12.97 4.07 -7.97
N GLU A 348 13.88 3.42 -8.70
CA GLU A 348 14.55 2.19 -8.28
C GLU A 348 15.27 2.39 -6.92
N GLN A 349 16.01 3.49 -6.78
CA GLN A 349 16.72 3.82 -5.54
C GLN A 349 15.76 4.05 -4.35
N LEU A 350 14.61 4.69 -4.58
CA LEU A 350 13.57 4.84 -3.56
C LEU A 350 12.93 3.49 -3.21
N THR A 351 12.66 2.65 -4.20
CA THR A 351 12.09 1.32 -3.99
C THR A 351 13.05 0.47 -3.17
N LYS A 352 14.34 0.43 -3.53
CA LYS A 352 15.39 -0.22 -2.72
C LYS A 352 15.39 0.27 -1.28
N LEU A 353 15.28 1.58 -1.06
CA LEU A 353 15.29 2.16 0.29
C LEU A 353 14.11 1.69 1.13
N PHE A 354 12.88 1.96 0.69
CA PHE A 354 11.68 1.70 1.48
C PHE A 354 11.45 0.21 1.68
N VAL A 355 11.62 -0.58 0.62
CA VAL A 355 11.44 -2.03 0.68
C VAL A 355 12.52 -2.66 1.58
N SER A 356 13.79 -2.29 1.43
CA SER A 356 14.86 -2.84 2.27
C SER A 356 14.72 -2.41 3.74
N ALA A 357 14.39 -1.14 4.01
CA ALA A 357 14.12 -0.67 5.38
C ALA A 357 12.99 -1.47 6.04
N PHE A 358 11.91 -1.74 5.29
CA PHE A 358 10.79 -2.54 5.77
C PHE A 358 11.19 -4.00 6.04
N ILE A 359 11.92 -4.64 5.12
CA ILE A 359 12.41 -6.02 5.33
C ILE A 359 13.37 -6.12 6.52
N GLU A 360 14.26 -5.14 6.70
CA GLU A 360 15.16 -5.10 7.87
C GLU A 360 14.39 -4.93 9.19
N LEU A 361 13.32 -4.13 9.17
CA LEU A 361 12.43 -3.95 10.31
C LEU A 361 11.69 -5.26 10.65
N THR A 362 11.13 -5.95 9.67
CA THR A 362 10.14 -7.01 9.89
C THR A 362 10.70 -8.43 9.89
N LEU A 363 11.79 -8.69 9.15
CA LEU A 363 12.46 -9.99 9.11
C LEU A 363 13.71 -9.99 10.01
N SER A 364 14.50 -8.92 9.99
CA SER A 364 15.73 -8.82 10.80
C SER A 364 15.51 -8.23 12.20
N GLY A 365 14.33 -7.68 12.49
CA GLY A 365 13.98 -7.09 13.79
C GLY A 365 14.69 -5.77 14.11
N LYS A 366 15.25 -5.08 13.11
CA LYS A 366 15.99 -3.83 13.26
C LYS A 366 15.04 -2.64 13.36
N LYS A 367 14.51 -2.41 14.56
CA LYS A 367 13.46 -1.41 14.85
C LYS A 367 13.84 0.02 14.41
N GLU A 368 15.12 0.34 14.40
CA GLU A 368 15.65 1.64 13.98
C GLU A 368 15.28 2.02 12.53
N TYR A 369 15.02 1.05 11.64
CA TYR A 369 14.59 1.31 10.27
C TYR A 369 13.14 1.81 10.16
N GLN A 370 12.34 1.71 11.23
CA GLN A 370 10.98 2.22 11.24
C GLN A 370 10.93 3.73 11.00
N ASP A 371 11.91 4.47 11.52
CA ASP A 371 11.96 5.92 11.35
C ASP A 371 12.24 6.32 9.90
N ILE A 372 12.97 5.50 9.14
CA ILE A 372 13.22 5.74 7.70
C ILE A 372 11.92 5.64 6.90
N LEU A 373 11.00 4.74 7.27
CA LEU A 373 9.69 4.59 6.61
C LEU A 373 8.73 5.74 6.92
N ARG A 374 8.84 6.32 8.12
CA ARG A 374 8.02 7.45 8.57
C ARG A 374 8.55 8.78 8.03
N HIS A 375 9.87 8.96 8.11
CA HIS A 375 10.59 10.19 7.78
C HIS A 375 11.92 9.84 7.09
N PRO A 376 11.92 9.65 5.76
CA PRO A 376 13.14 9.25 5.04
C PRO A 376 14.23 10.34 5.14
N PRO A 377 15.49 9.98 5.43
CA PRO A 377 16.59 10.94 5.56
C PRO A 377 17.14 11.31 4.17
N ASN A 378 16.37 12.09 3.40
CA ASN A 378 16.60 12.36 1.99
C ASN A 378 18.04 12.79 1.67
N SER A 379 18.58 13.77 2.42
CA SER A 379 19.92 14.29 2.20
C SER A 379 21.04 13.31 2.57
N GLU A 380 20.84 12.48 3.61
CA GLU A 380 21.83 11.49 4.05
C GLU A 380 21.99 10.39 3.00
N PHE A 381 20.88 9.97 2.40
CA PHE A 381 20.85 8.86 1.43
C PHE A 381 20.85 9.29 -0.03
N GLY A 382 20.88 10.59 -0.31
CA GLY A 382 20.88 11.14 -1.67
C GLY A 382 19.61 10.81 -2.44
N LEU A 383 18.46 10.86 -1.76
CA LEU A 383 17.15 10.61 -2.38
C LEU A 383 16.73 11.82 -3.22
N PRO A 384 15.92 11.61 -4.28
CA PRO A 384 15.43 12.72 -5.09
C PRO A 384 14.59 13.70 -4.24
N ASP A 385 14.60 14.97 -4.65
CA ASP A 385 13.74 16.01 -4.09
C ASP A 385 12.30 15.78 -4.58
N ASP A 386 11.51 15.11 -3.75
CA ASP A 386 10.11 14.79 -4.00
C ASP A 386 9.31 14.72 -2.69
N ILE A 387 7.97 14.76 -2.79
CA ILE A 387 7.08 14.63 -1.65
C ILE A 387 6.73 13.15 -1.45
N TYR A 388 7.05 12.64 -0.25
CA TYR A 388 6.69 11.28 0.20
C TYR A 388 5.65 11.39 1.30
N VAL A 389 4.44 10.90 1.04
CA VAL A 389 3.33 10.93 2.00
C VAL A 389 3.27 9.58 2.70
N SER A 390 3.61 9.56 3.99
CA SER A 390 3.68 8.33 4.79
C SER A 390 2.47 8.19 5.71
N ARG A 391 1.80 7.05 5.65
CA ARG A 391 0.77 6.61 6.60
C ARG A 391 1.21 5.30 7.22
N PHE A 392 1.01 5.17 8.52
CA PHE A 392 1.39 3.96 9.22
C PHE A 392 0.47 3.63 10.39
N SER A 393 0.40 2.35 10.71
CA SER A 393 -0.23 1.80 11.91
C SER A 393 0.59 0.62 12.42
N THR A 394 0.37 0.23 13.66
CA THR A 394 1.08 -0.89 14.32
C THR A 394 0.07 -1.76 15.05
N SER A 395 0.43 -3.00 15.40
CA SER A 395 -0.45 -3.86 16.20
C SER A 395 -0.70 -3.34 17.62
N THR A 396 0.11 -2.38 18.09
CA THR A 396 -0.08 -1.67 19.35
C THR A 396 -0.91 -0.39 19.21
N PHE A 397 -1.45 -0.10 18.01
CA PHE A 397 -2.30 1.07 17.80
C PHE A 397 -3.60 0.93 18.60
N TRP A 398 -3.78 1.85 19.54
CA TRP A 398 -5.00 1.96 20.31
C TRP A 398 -5.91 3.03 19.71
N SER A 399 -6.97 2.59 19.05
CA SER A 399 -7.93 3.48 18.38
C SER A 399 -8.79 4.23 19.40
N ILE A 400 -8.82 5.56 19.27
CA ILE A 400 -9.78 6.45 19.96
C ILE A 400 -11.02 6.61 19.07
N GLU A 401 -10.82 6.93 17.79
CA GLU A 401 -11.89 7.07 16.80
C GLU A 401 -11.32 6.82 15.40
N ASN A 402 -12.00 5.98 14.62
CA ASN A 402 -11.69 5.65 13.22
C ASN A 402 -12.87 5.85 12.28
N PHE A 403 -13.96 6.44 12.77
CA PHE A 403 -15.16 6.85 12.05
C PHE A 403 -15.98 5.74 11.35
N GLU A 404 -15.51 4.49 11.38
CA GLU A 404 -16.15 3.33 10.73
C GLU A 404 -17.55 3.03 11.29
N SER A 405 -17.71 3.17 12.60
CA SER A 405 -18.93 2.84 13.35
C SER A 405 -19.80 4.06 13.68
N VAL A 406 -19.49 5.24 13.16
CA VAL A 406 -20.23 6.47 13.44
C VAL A 406 -21.60 6.42 12.75
N LYS A 407 -22.65 6.50 13.58
CA LYS A 407 -24.04 6.71 13.15
C LYS A 407 -24.38 8.20 13.25
N THR A 408 -25.39 8.66 12.53
CA THR A 408 -25.85 10.06 12.51
C THR A 408 -26.16 10.66 13.89
N GLU A 409 -26.40 9.80 14.89
CA GLU A 409 -26.70 10.18 16.28
C GLU A 409 -25.57 9.87 17.28
N ASN A 410 -24.40 9.41 16.81
CA ASN A 410 -23.33 8.94 17.69
C ASN A 410 -22.60 10.14 18.35
N LYS A 411 -22.51 10.12 19.69
CA LYS A 411 -22.18 11.29 20.55
C LYS A 411 -20.74 11.32 21.07
N ASN A 412 -19.86 10.46 20.56
CA ASN A 412 -18.51 10.27 21.11
C ASN A 412 -17.54 11.40 20.78
N PHE A 413 -17.87 12.20 19.75
CA PHE A 413 -17.15 13.43 19.45
C PHE A 413 -18.10 14.57 19.13
N LYS A 414 -17.59 15.79 19.24
CA LYS A 414 -18.29 17.04 18.94
C LYS A 414 -17.35 17.96 18.19
N ILE A 415 -17.90 18.79 17.31
CA ILE A 415 -17.13 19.80 16.59
C ILE A 415 -17.63 21.16 17.04
N ARG A 416 -16.72 22.04 17.43
CA ARG A 416 -17.02 23.43 17.82
C ARG A 416 -16.25 24.38 16.94
N VAL A 417 -16.88 25.49 16.60
CA VAL A 417 -16.27 26.58 15.83
C VAL A 417 -16.19 27.82 16.73
N ASN A 418 -15.00 28.39 16.86
CA ASN A 418 -14.70 29.47 17.81
C ASN A 418 -15.13 29.13 19.25
N SER A 419 -15.49 30.14 20.04
CA SER A 419 -16.02 29.97 21.41
C SER A 419 -17.53 29.66 21.44
N GLN A 420 -18.09 29.13 20.35
CA GLN A 420 -19.51 28.78 20.34
C GLN A 420 -19.79 27.63 21.30
N ASN A 421 -20.87 27.77 22.09
CA ASN A 421 -21.26 26.76 23.08
C ASN A 421 -21.85 25.50 22.42
N GLU A 422 -22.56 25.67 21.30
CA GLU A 422 -23.25 24.57 20.61
C GLU A 422 -22.35 23.90 19.57
N PRO A 423 -22.34 22.55 19.49
CA PRO A 423 -21.64 21.84 18.44
C PRO A 423 -22.21 22.15 17.05
N VAL A 424 -21.33 22.26 16.06
CA VAL A 424 -21.73 22.36 14.65
C VAL A 424 -21.94 20.98 14.04
N SER A 425 -22.69 20.93 12.94
CA SER A 425 -22.87 19.70 12.17
C SER A 425 -21.55 19.22 11.55
N PHE A 426 -21.45 17.92 11.34
CA PHE A 426 -20.29 17.28 10.74
C PHE A 426 -20.71 16.35 9.62
N SER A 427 -19.76 16.02 8.75
CA SER A 427 -19.97 15.06 7.67
C SER A 427 -19.04 13.87 7.86
N ILE A 428 -19.63 12.68 8.00
CA ILE A 428 -18.91 11.43 7.76
C ILE A 428 -19.22 11.02 6.32
N GLY A 429 -18.18 10.85 5.53
CA GLY A 429 -18.28 10.36 4.16
C GLY A 429 -17.29 9.25 3.92
N LYS A 430 -17.42 8.57 2.78
CA LYS A 430 -16.36 7.67 2.36
C LYS A 430 -15.15 8.47 1.91
N GLU A 431 -13.95 7.95 2.21
CA GLU A 431 -12.74 8.35 1.53
C GLU A 431 -12.90 8.05 0.04
N ARG A 432 -12.46 8.99 -0.80
CA ARG A 432 -12.57 8.88 -2.25
C ARG A 432 -11.21 9.01 -2.89
N LEU A 433 -10.92 8.07 -3.78
CA LEU A 433 -9.77 8.11 -4.66
C LEU A 433 -10.06 8.97 -5.90
N ARG A 434 -9.07 9.10 -6.78
CA ARG A 434 -9.17 9.80 -8.07
C ARG A 434 -10.43 9.38 -8.82
N GLY A 435 -11.08 10.34 -9.46
CA GLY A 435 -12.32 10.10 -10.23
C GLY A 435 -13.54 9.87 -9.33
N GLY A 436 -13.43 10.11 -8.02
CA GLY A 436 -14.54 9.98 -7.08
C GLY A 436 -14.85 8.54 -6.67
N VAL A 437 -13.91 7.60 -6.84
CA VAL A 437 -14.11 6.21 -6.45
C VAL A 437 -14.13 6.08 -4.93
N ASP A 438 -15.31 5.72 -4.43
CA ASP A 438 -15.55 5.42 -3.02
C ASP A 438 -14.70 4.22 -2.55
N THR A 439 -13.93 4.41 -1.48
CA THR A 439 -13.30 3.32 -0.72
C THR A 439 -14.28 2.79 0.34
N PRO A 440 -14.03 1.62 0.95
CA PRO A 440 -14.80 1.19 2.12
C PRO A 440 -14.55 2.04 3.37
N ASN A 441 -13.45 2.80 3.41
CA ASN A 441 -13.03 3.61 4.54
C ASN A 441 -13.94 4.83 4.73
N LYS A 442 -14.34 5.10 5.97
CA LYS A 442 -15.12 6.28 6.35
C LYS A 442 -14.24 7.28 7.06
N VAL A 443 -14.39 8.54 6.67
CA VAL A 443 -13.57 9.63 7.18
C VAL A 443 -14.46 10.78 7.65
N LEU A 444 -13.98 11.48 8.66
CA LEU A 444 -14.56 12.75 9.08
C LEU A 444 -14.10 13.85 8.12
N LYS A 445 -15.06 14.54 7.49
CA LYS A 445 -14.79 15.66 6.58
C LYS A 445 -15.04 16.98 7.29
N LEU A 446 -14.04 17.84 7.30
CA LEU A 446 -14.11 19.18 7.88
C LEU A 446 -13.82 20.24 6.83
N LYS A 447 -14.65 21.28 6.82
CA LYS A 447 -14.34 22.55 6.16
C LYS A 447 -13.79 23.48 7.22
N LEU A 448 -12.56 23.93 7.02
CA LEU A 448 -11.85 24.81 7.94
C LEU A 448 -11.75 26.19 7.28
N GLU A 449 -12.19 27.22 7.99
CA GLU A 449 -12.20 28.61 7.52
C GLU A 449 -10.93 29.34 8.01
N GLU A 450 -10.43 30.26 7.19
CA GLU A 450 -9.27 31.09 7.49
C GLU A 450 -9.39 31.80 8.85
N GLN A 451 -8.37 31.65 9.69
CA GLN A 451 -8.28 32.24 11.04
C GLN A 451 -9.43 31.87 11.99
N VAL A 452 -10.24 30.86 11.66
CA VAL A 452 -11.34 30.37 12.49
C VAL A 452 -10.89 29.12 13.23
N ALA A 453 -11.05 29.12 14.55
CA ALA A 453 -10.66 27.98 15.38
C ALA A 453 -11.73 26.89 15.33
N THR A 454 -11.45 25.76 14.68
CA THR A 454 -12.34 24.59 14.64
C THR A 454 -11.78 23.48 15.50
N THR A 455 -12.53 23.05 16.51
CA THR A 455 -12.09 22.05 17.50
C THR A 455 -12.90 20.76 17.39
N LEU A 456 -12.22 19.66 17.07
CA LEU A 456 -12.71 18.31 17.26
C LEU A 456 -12.47 17.89 18.71
N GLN A 457 -13.55 17.65 19.44
CA GLN A 457 -13.53 17.20 20.83
C GLN A 457 -13.94 15.73 20.89
N LEU A 458 -13.07 14.87 21.42
CA LEU A 458 -13.25 13.43 21.56
C LEU A 458 -13.26 13.06 23.05
N ALA A 459 -14.29 12.32 23.48
CA ALA A 459 -14.27 11.71 24.81
C ALA A 459 -13.38 10.46 24.76
N LEU A 460 -12.39 10.38 25.64
CA LEU A 460 -11.52 9.20 25.72
C LEU A 460 -12.18 8.13 26.58
N PRO A 461 -12.16 6.84 26.17
CA PRO A 461 -12.45 5.73 27.07
C PRO A 461 -11.47 5.74 28.25
N THR A 462 -11.79 5.00 29.32
CA THR A 462 -10.95 4.86 30.51
C THR A 462 -9.50 4.57 30.11
N PHE A 463 -8.63 5.57 30.25
CA PHE A 463 -7.28 5.54 29.70
C PHE A 463 -6.32 5.02 30.76
N HIS A 464 -5.56 3.95 30.46
CA HIS A 464 -4.50 3.47 31.34
C HIS A 464 -3.21 4.23 31.00
N VAL A 465 -2.95 5.31 31.72
CA VAL A 465 -1.64 5.96 31.68
C VAL A 465 -0.67 5.09 32.46
N ILE A 466 0.15 4.31 31.76
CA ILE A 466 1.37 3.75 32.35
C ILE A 466 2.42 4.86 32.24
N ALA A 467 2.78 5.47 33.38
CA ALA A 467 3.65 6.64 33.46
C ALA A 467 5.09 6.42 32.93
N GLU A 468 5.47 5.19 32.58
CA GLU A 468 6.84 4.83 32.19
C GLU A 468 7.09 4.74 30.67
N ASP A 469 6.05 4.76 29.81
CA ASP A 469 6.23 4.61 28.35
C ASP A 469 6.06 5.93 27.58
N LYS A 470 6.95 6.18 26.60
CA LYS A 470 6.86 7.30 25.65
C LYS A 470 5.69 7.07 24.69
N GLN A 471 4.53 7.62 25.00
CA GLN A 471 3.36 7.53 24.13
C GLN A 471 3.31 8.67 23.11
N SER A 472 2.69 8.40 21.95
CA SER A 472 2.41 9.43 20.96
C SER A 472 0.96 9.34 20.47
N LEU A 473 0.30 10.49 20.34
CA LEU A 473 -0.96 10.61 19.62
C LEU A 473 -0.66 10.58 18.13
N THR A 474 -1.40 9.77 17.39
CA THR A 474 -1.40 9.76 15.94
C THR A 474 -2.75 10.18 15.41
N VAL A 475 -2.73 10.95 14.32
CA VAL A 475 -3.92 11.36 13.57
C VAL A 475 -3.62 11.12 12.10
N SER A 476 -4.46 10.35 11.41
CA SER A 476 -4.41 10.30 9.95
C SER A 476 -5.17 11.49 9.36
N ILE A 477 -4.52 12.27 8.51
CA ILE A 477 -5.10 13.49 7.91
C ILE A 477 -4.69 13.63 6.45
N ALA A 478 -5.59 14.14 5.61
CA ALA A 478 -5.30 14.56 4.24
C ALA A 478 -6.03 15.85 3.88
N ILE A 479 -5.48 16.58 2.92
CA ILE A 479 -6.18 17.71 2.30
C ILE A 479 -7.12 17.16 1.24
N GLU A 480 -8.41 17.49 1.36
CA GLU A 480 -9.44 17.08 0.41
C GLU A 480 -9.56 18.09 -0.74
N THR A 481 -9.59 19.37 -0.41
CA THR A 481 -9.64 20.47 -1.37
C THR A 481 -8.95 21.70 -0.79
N SER A 482 -8.21 22.45 -1.61
CA SER A 482 -7.63 23.73 -1.22
C SER A 482 -7.49 24.63 -2.46
N GLU A 483 -7.73 25.94 -2.29
CA GLU A 483 -7.42 26.96 -3.32
C GLU A 483 -5.91 27.19 -3.47
N GLU A 484 -5.08 26.68 -2.55
CA GLU A 484 -3.65 26.98 -2.49
C GLU A 484 -2.82 26.32 -3.59
N HIS A 485 -3.33 25.24 -4.21
CA HIS A 485 -2.68 24.59 -5.35
C HIS A 485 -2.45 25.54 -6.52
N GLU A 486 -3.25 26.60 -6.60
CA GLU A 486 -3.22 27.59 -7.67
C GLU A 486 -2.41 28.84 -7.29
N ALA A 487 -2.10 29.05 -6.00
CA ALA A 487 -1.63 30.34 -5.48
C ALA A 487 -0.15 30.40 -5.04
N CYS A 488 0.61 29.30 -5.13
CA CYS A 488 2.04 29.24 -4.73
C CYS A 488 2.33 29.70 -3.29
N ARG A 489 1.41 29.49 -2.34
CA ARG A 489 1.57 29.94 -0.95
C ARG A 489 2.17 28.83 -0.07
N PRO A 490 3.00 29.15 0.94
CA PRO A 490 3.51 28.16 1.87
C PRO A 490 2.41 27.51 2.70
N TYR A 491 2.28 26.19 2.57
CA TYR A 491 1.29 25.39 3.27
C TYR A 491 1.93 24.59 4.41
N ASN A 492 1.49 24.81 5.65
CA ASN A 492 1.82 23.95 6.78
C ASN A 492 0.67 23.89 7.80
N LEU A 493 -0.37 23.13 7.47
CA LEU A 493 -1.50 22.92 8.37
C LEU A 493 -1.10 22.29 9.70
N ALA A 494 -0.04 21.47 9.75
CA ALA A 494 0.38 20.88 11.02
C ALA A 494 0.79 21.96 12.04
N SER A 495 1.35 23.09 11.58
CA SER A 495 1.73 24.20 12.46
C SER A 495 0.53 24.94 13.05
N ASP A 496 -0.64 24.71 12.47
CA ASP A 496 -1.92 25.30 12.85
C ASP A 496 -2.77 24.34 13.72
N ILE A 497 -2.22 23.17 14.10
CA ILE A 497 -2.88 22.19 14.97
C ILE A 497 -2.44 22.38 16.43
N LYS A 498 -3.42 22.51 17.32
CA LYS A 498 -3.24 22.51 18.77
C LYS A 498 -3.88 21.25 19.37
N ILE A 499 -3.11 20.52 20.17
CA ILE A 499 -3.57 19.32 20.88
C ILE A 499 -3.67 19.61 22.38
N GLU A 500 -4.81 19.30 22.98
CA GLU A 500 -5.03 19.44 24.42
C GLU A 500 -5.75 18.21 25.00
N PHE A 501 -5.22 17.69 26.10
CA PHE A 501 -5.93 16.69 26.93
C PHE A 501 -6.46 17.38 28.19
N LEU A 502 -7.76 17.31 28.38
CA LEU A 502 -8.49 17.96 29.48
C LEU A 502 -9.05 16.92 30.45
N ASN A 503 -8.90 17.12 31.76
CA ASN A 503 -9.64 16.42 32.80
C ASN A 503 -10.63 17.38 33.49
N LYS A 504 -11.34 16.90 34.53
CA LYS A 504 -12.29 17.72 35.31
C LYS A 504 -11.64 18.93 36.02
N ASN A 505 -10.32 18.89 36.26
CA ASN A 505 -9.57 19.91 36.98
C ASN A 505 -8.86 20.91 36.05
N GLY A 506 -8.90 20.71 34.73
CA GLY A 506 -8.27 21.58 33.73
C GLY A 506 -7.45 20.82 32.70
N VAL A 507 -6.45 21.48 32.13
CA VAL A 507 -5.57 20.92 31.10
C VAL A 507 -4.48 20.08 31.75
N VAL A 508 -4.36 18.81 31.39
CA VAL A 508 -3.31 17.90 31.89
C VAL A 508 -2.14 17.79 30.91
N ILE A 509 -2.41 18.04 29.62
CA ILE A 509 -1.38 18.22 28.58
C ILE A 509 -1.77 19.46 27.78
N SER A 510 -1.00 20.54 27.92
CA SER A 510 -1.03 21.66 26.97
C SER A 510 0.33 21.70 26.30
N LYS A 511 0.44 21.06 25.14
CA LYS A 511 1.61 21.22 24.29
C LYS A 511 1.17 22.10 23.13
N LYS A 512 1.52 23.39 23.18
CA LYS A 512 1.81 24.13 21.94
C LYS A 512 3.11 23.56 21.40
N THR A 513 3.06 22.32 20.88
CA THR A 513 4.12 21.84 20.00
C THR A 513 4.10 22.79 18.81
N LYS A 514 5.15 23.59 18.63
CA LYS A 514 5.49 24.04 17.28
C LYS A 514 5.64 22.75 16.47
N SER A 515 4.69 22.44 15.60
CA SER A 515 4.83 21.23 14.79
C SER A 515 6.12 21.42 13.98
N THR A 516 7.02 20.45 14.09
CA THR A 516 8.03 20.22 13.07
C THR A 516 7.52 19.19 12.05
N ALA A 517 6.27 18.73 12.20
CA ALA A 517 5.54 18.00 11.18
C ALA A 517 4.95 18.95 10.14
N SER A 518 4.76 18.44 8.93
CA SER A 518 4.01 19.06 7.85
C SER A 518 2.91 18.12 7.36
N ILE A 519 1.84 18.71 6.86
CA ILE A 519 0.79 17.98 6.16
C ILE A 519 0.99 18.27 4.68
N SER A 520 1.13 17.19 3.90
CA SER A 520 1.27 17.26 2.46
C SER A 520 0.13 18.09 1.88
N PRO A 521 0.41 18.98 0.93
CA PRO A 521 -0.63 19.62 0.14
C PRO A 521 -1.35 18.52 -0.69
N LEU A 522 -2.55 18.81 -1.24
CA LEU A 522 -3.24 17.88 -2.16
C LEU A 522 -2.42 17.71 -3.46
N LEU A 523 -1.77 16.58 -3.61
CA LEU A 523 -0.89 16.35 -4.75
C LEU A 523 -1.70 16.23 -6.06
N VAL A 524 -1.30 17.02 -7.05
CA VAL A 524 -1.88 17.10 -8.40
C VAL A 524 -0.89 16.49 -9.38
N SER A 525 -1.35 15.59 -10.25
CA SER A 525 -0.56 14.94 -11.29
C SER A 525 -1.03 15.39 -12.66
N ASP A 526 -0.09 15.70 -13.54
CA ASP A 526 -0.38 16.17 -14.88
C ASP A 526 -0.33 15.03 -15.91
N TYR A 527 -1.52 14.59 -16.32
CA TYR A 527 -1.71 13.60 -17.38
C TYR A 527 -2.11 14.21 -18.71
N SER A 528 -2.05 15.54 -18.88
CA SER A 528 -2.60 16.23 -20.06
C SER A 528 -2.10 15.66 -21.39
N GLU A 529 -0.87 15.16 -21.43
CA GLU A 529 -0.29 14.51 -22.60
C GLU A 529 -0.88 13.12 -22.92
N LEU A 530 -1.39 12.43 -21.91
CA LEU A 530 -2.00 11.10 -22.01
C LEU A 530 -3.51 11.17 -22.29
N GLU A 531 -4.11 12.33 -22.09
CA GLU A 531 -5.53 12.56 -22.29
C GLU A 531 -5.91 12.80 -23.76
N ASN A 532 -7.11 12.37 -24.12
CA ASN A 532 -7.73 12.66 -25.41
C ASN A 532 -9.26 12.84 -25.21
N GLU A 533 -10.06 12.70 -26.27
CA GLU A 533 -11.52 12.80 -26.18
C GLU A 533 -12.14 11.65 -25.37
N ASP A 534 -11.53 10.46 -25.40
CA ASP A 534 -12.05 9.23 -24.78
C ASP A 534 -11.41 8.94 -23.41
N VAL A 535 -10.19 9.44 -23.16
CA VAL A 535 -9.41 9.16 -21.96
C VAL A 535 -9.17 10.46 -21.18
N LYS A 536 -9.65 10.48 -19.94
CA LYS A 536 -9.46 11.57 -18.97
C LYS A 536 -9.01 11.03 -17.63
N PHE A 537 -8.09 11.73 -16.99
CA PHE A 537 -7.56 11.37 -15.67
C PHE A 537 -7.98 12.42 -14.64
N ALA A 538 -8.47 11.97 -13.50
CA ALA A 538 -8.62 12.88 -12.37
C ALA A 538 -7.22 13.22 -11.82
N PRO A 539 -6.90 14.51 -11.67
CA PRO A 539 -5.52 14.92 -11.43
C PRO A 539 -5.09 14.75 -9.98
N SER A 540 -6.00 14.57 -9.03
CA SER A 540 -5.67 14.46 -7.61
C SER A 540 -6.56 13.48 -6.84
N GLU A 541 -6.06 13.01 -5.71
CA GLU A 541 -6.81 12.33 -4.67
C GLU A 541 -6.28 12.70 -3.28
N PRO A 542 -7.16 12.83 -2.26
CA PRO A 542 -6.73 12.99 -0.88
C PRO A 542 -5.86 11.79 -0.47
N THR A 543 -4.64 12.06 0.00
CA THR A 543 -3.72 11.01 0.45
C THR A 543 -3.53 11.13 1.97
N LEU A 544 -4.13 10.23 2.73
CA LEU A 544 -4.01 10.20 4.18
C LEU A 544 -2.55 9.98 4.60
N GLN A 545 -2.07 10.79 5.54
CA GLN A 545 -0.78 10.65 6.21
C GLN A 545 -0.94 10.60 7.72
N THR A 546 -0.04 9.90 8.40
CA THR A 546 -0.04 9.84 9.86
C THR A 546 0.81 10.97 10.44
N VAL A 547 0.18 11.89 11.15
CA VAL A 547 0.87 12.94 11.92
C VAL A 547 1.03 12.47 13.36
N VAL A 548 2.23 12.65 13.92
CA VAL A 548 2.59 12.18 15.26
C VAL A 548 2.79 13.36 16.21
N PHE A 549 2.12 13.32 17.35
CA PHE A 549 2.26 14.29 18.43
C PHE A 549 2.78 13.58 19.69
N PRO A 550 4.05 13.78 20.07
CA PRO A 550 4.60 13.17 21.29
C PRO A 550 3.87 13.65 22.54
N ILE A 551 3.38 12.72 23.35
CA ILE A 551 2.64 13.00 24.57
C ILE A 551 3.56 12.92 25.77
N GLU A 552 3.54 13.96 26.61
CA GLU A 552 4.14 13.96 27.93
C GLU A 552 3.09 14.50 28.91
N PHE A 553 2.58 13.64 29.80
CA PHE A 553 1.62 14.04 30.82
C PHE A 553 2.33 14.87 31.91
N LEU A 554 1.78 16.04 32.24
CA LEU A 554 2.35 16.92 33.26
C LEU A 554 2.14 16.41 34.69
N SER A 555 1.26 15.41 34.88
CA SER A 555 0.94 14.78 36.16
C SER A 555 0.40 13.37 35.94
N GLU A 556 0.54 12.48 36.93
CA GLU A 556 -0.12 11.16 36.91
C GLU A 556 -1.64 11.32 36.75
N VAL A 557 -2.18 10.80 35.64
CA VAL A 557 -3.62 10.71 35.42
C VAL A 557 -4.13 9.45 36.11
N LYS A 558 -5.10 9.58 37.01
CA LYS A 558 -5.69 8.41 37.68
C LYS A 558 -6.64 7.68 36.73
N GLN A 559 -6.74 6.36 36.91
CA GLN A 559 -7.60 5.47 36.10
C GLN A 559 -9.09 5.89 36.06
N GLU A 560 -9.55 6.73 36.99
CA GLU A 560 -10.94 7.21 37.07
C GLU A 560 -11.17 8.59 36.41
N ASP A 561 -10.13 9.26 35.92
CA ASP A 561 -10.25 10.58 35.32
C ASP A 561 -10.85 10.49 33.91
N SER A 562 -12.03 11.10 33.71
CA SER A 562 -12.61 11.28 32.38
C SER A 562 -11.76 12.29 31.61
N LEU A 563 -11.04 11.81 30.59
CA LEU A 563 -10.24 12.65 29.71
C LEU A 563 -10.99 13.03 28.44
N VAL A 564 -10.71 14.23 27.96
CA VAL A 564 -11.22 14.75 26.70
C VAL A 564 -10.03 15.21 25.85
N LEU A 565 -9.93 14.69 24.63
CA LEU A 565 -8.96 15.11 23.63
C LEU A 565 -9.58 16.21 22.76
N ASN A 566 -8.96 17.38 22.75
CA ASN A 566 -9.28 18.46 21.82
C ASN A 566 -8.18 18.55 20.75
N ILE A 567 -8.59 18.51 19.49
CA ILE A 567 -7.76 18.80 18.32
C ILE A 567 -8.31 20.06 17.68
N THR A 568 -7.61 21.18 17.83
CA THR A 568 -8.02 22.49 17.31
C THR A 568 -7.19 22.85 16.08
N PHE A 569 -7.87 23.16 14.98
CA PHE A 569 -7.30 23.69 13.75
C PHE A 569 -7.55 25.20 13.69
N THR A 570 -6.55 25.98 13.27
CA THR A 570 -6.72 27.42 12.98
C THR A 570 -5.95 27.76 11.71
N PRO A 571 -6.45 27.35 10.54
CA PRO A 571 -5.68 27.41 9.31
C PRO A 571 -5.48 28.86 8.86
N ARG A 572 -4.44 29.10 8.07
CA ARG A 572 -4.14 30.43 7.52
C ARG A 572 -4.97 30.79 6.28
N HIS A 573 -5.83 29.88 5.83
CA HIS A 573 -6.61 29.94 4.59
C HIS A 573 -7.70 28.88 4.65
N ASP A 574 -8.74 29.04 3.83
CA ASP A 574 -9.81 28.05 3.71
C ASP A 574 -9.27 26.71 3.16
N VAL A 575 -9.62 25.62 3.84
CA VAL A 575 -9.19 24.28 3.44
C VAL A 575 -10.19 23.22 3.88
N SER A 576 -10.44 22.23 3.03
CA SER A 576 -11.17 21.02 3.42
C SER A 576 -10.18 19.91 3.74
N VAL A 577 -10.39 19.23 4.86
CA VAL A 577 -9.57 18.10 5.29
C VAL A 577 -10.42 16.88 5.57
N ILE A 578 -9.82 15.71 5.40
CA ILE A 578 -10.35 14.45 5.90
C ILE A 578 -9.49 13.95 7.06
N LEU A 579 -10.14 13.40 8.08
CA LEU A 579 -9.52 12.84 9.28
C LEU A 579 -9.92 11.38 9.44
N ASP A 580 -8.97 10.58 9.91
CA ASP A 580 -9.10 9.14 10.14
C ASP A 580 -8.12 8.68 11.23
N ASP A 581 -8.29 7.44 11.73
CA ASP A 581 -7.39 6.74 12.67
C ASP A 581 -6.76 7.64 13.74
N ILE A 582 -7.60 8.23 14.60
CA ILE A 582 -7.15 8.97 15.76
C ILE A 582 -6.88 7.96 16.87
N GLY A 583 -5.66 7.92 17.39
CA GLY A 583 -5.29 6.92 18.39
C GLY A 583 -3.90 7.12 19.00
N ILE A 584 -3.49 6.16 19.81
CA ILE A 584 -2.22 6.20 20.57
C ILE A 584 -1.32 5.05 20.12
N ILE A 585 -0.02 5.34 20.05
CA ILE A 585 1.05 4.34 19.87
C ILE A 585 2.09 4.46 20.99
N HIS A 586 2.85 3.39 21.20
CA HIS A 586 3.93 3.26 22.18
C HIS A 586 5.31 3.23 21.52
#